data_AF-A0A4Y1RUR6-F1
#
_entry.id   AF-A0A4Y1RUR6-F1
#
_cell.length_a   1.000
_cell.length_b   1.000
_cell.length_c   1.000
_cell.angle_alpha   90.00
_cell.angle_beta   90.00
_cell.angle_gamma   90.00
#
_symmetry.space_group_name_H-M   'P 1'
#
loop_
_entity.id
_entity.type
_entity.pdbx_description
1 polymer ?
#
loop_
_entity_poly.entity_id
_entity_poly.type
_entity_poly.pdbx_seq_one_letter_code
_entity_poly.pdbx_strand_id
1 'polypeptide(L)'
;MSNSSDSPSPTQLSHHTHPIPTTKTSSSSSLSWPSAFLIFSVLGPLAIALLIYQLDSFDPAPLPLHELTQRVAVAPTRNAHMLKGSEFVGAGALVAPEDVAYDSKSGLIYTGCPDGWVKRVTLNESAADSVVENWIFTGGRPLGLAHSHENEVFVADAEKVSSILNTSAY
;
A
#
# COMPACT_ATOMS: atom_id res chain seq x y z
N MET A 1 -38.14 -105.12 36.90
CA MET A 1 -38.28 -105.38 35.45
C MET A 1 -38.17 -104.02 34.75
N SER A 2 -37.06 -103.62 34.13
CA SER A 2 -36.64 -103.92 32.73
C SER A 2 -37.78 -103.74 31.72
N ASN A 3 -37.66 -103.07 30.57
CA ASN A 3 -36.52 -102.49 29.84
C ASN A 3 -37.10 -101.60 28.71
N SER A 4 -36.35 -100.58 28.28
CA SER A 4 -35.98 -100.23 26.87
C SER A 4 -37.08 -100.08 25.78
N SER A 5 -36.97 -99.32 24.69
CA SER A 5 -35.86 -98.68 24.00
C SER A 5 -36.41 -97.67 22.96
N ASP A 6 -35.50 -96.79 22.50
CA ASP A 6 -35.28 -96.34 21.12
C ASP A 6 -36.23 -95.36 20.40
N SER A 7 -35.60 -94.24 20.01
CA SER A 7 -36.03 -93.23 19.06
C SER A 7 -35.76 -93.64 17.60
N PRO A 8 -36.50 -93.06 16.63
CA PRO A 8 -36.05 -92.92 15.26
C PRO A 8 -35.88 -91.43 14.84
N SER A 9 -34.82 -91.15 14.08
CA SER A 9 -34.72 -90.01 13.11
C SER A 9 -35.24 -90.51 11.75
N PRO A 10 -35.68 -89.71 10.73
CA PRO A 10 -35.04 -88.47 10.21
C PRO A 10 -35.97 -87.42 9.53
N THR A 11 -35.35 -86.38 8.90
CA THR A 11 -35.77 -85.64 7.66
C THR A 11 -36.28 -84.18 7.75
N GLN A 12 -35.34 -83.24 7.55
CA GLN A 12 -35.22 -82.23 6.46
C GLN A 12 -36.34 -81.23 6.02
N LEU A 13 -35.88 -79.98 5.80
CA LEU A 13 -36.37 -78.85 4.96
C LEU A 13 -37.49 -77.93 5.55
N SER A 14 -37.28 -76.63 5.81
CA SER A 14 -37.09 -75.59 4.76
C SER A 14 -36.84 -74.16 5.33
N HIS A 15 -35.99 -73.41 4.61
CA HIS A 15 -36.05 -71.98 4.26
C HIS A 15 -36.22 -70.84 5.31
N HIS A 16 -35.18 -70.00 5.45
CA HIS A 16 -35.08 -68.60 4.93
C HIS A 16 -34.10 -67.72 5.73
N THR A 17 -33.23 -67.04 4.97
CA THR A 17 -32.14 -66.13 5.35
C THR A 17 -32.63 -64.74 5.79
N HIS A 18 -32.02 -64.12 6.81
CA HIS A 18 -31.69 -62.67 6.82
C HIS A 18 -30.63 -62.33 7.89
N PRO A 19 -29.68 -61.40 7.63
CA PRO A 19 -28.54 -61.11 8.51
C PRO A 19 -28.81 -59.97 9.50
N ILE A 20 -28.13 -60.00 10.65
CA ILE A 20 -28.12 -58.92 11.66
C ILE A 20 -26.86 -58.05 11.44
N PRO A 21 -26.95 -56.70 11.48
CA PRO A 21 -25.87 -55.81 11.06
C PRO A 21 -24.91 -55.42 12.19
N THR A 22 -23.65 -55.18 11.83
CA THR A 22 -22.61 -54.57 12.68
C THR A 22 -22.79 -53.06 12.79
N THR A 23 -22.83 -52.53 14.00
CA THR A 23 -22.86 -51.10 14.29
C THR A 23 -21.43 -50.51 14.20
N LYS A 24 -21.21 -49.56 13.28
CA LYS A 24 -20.08 -48.62 13.34
C LYS A 24 -20.64 -47.22 13.58
N THR A 25 -20.37 -46.67 14.76
CA THR A 25 -20.73 -45.30 15.11
C THR A 25 -19.71 -44.35 14.49
N SER A 26 -20.10 -43.65 13.42
CA SER A 26 -19.38 -42.48 12.93
C SER A 26 -19.96 -41.23 13.60
N SER A 27 -19.20 -40.63 14.51
CA SER A 27 -19.54 -39.32 15.08
C SER A 27 -19.28 -38.22 14.04
N SER A 28 -20.34 -37.75 13.37
CA SER A 28 -20.30 -36.51 12.61
C SER A 28 -20.45 -35.33 13.57
N SER A 29 -19.39 -34.56 13.78
CA SER A 29 -19.45 -33.29 14.48
C SER A 29 -20.20 -32.29 13.60
N SER A 30 -21.49 -32.08 13.85
CA SER A 30 -22.26 -31.02 13.21
C SER A 30 -21.78 -29.67 13.75
N LEU A 31 -21.16 -28.87 12.88
CA LEU A 31 -20.77 -27.51 13.21
C LEU A 31 -22.05 -26.68 13.42
N SER A 32 -22.26 -26.16 14.62
CA SER A 32 -23.45 -25.36 14.93
C SER A 32 -23.50 -24.10 14.07
N TRP A 33 -24.69 -23.74 13.60
CA TRP A 33 -24.94 -22.65 12.66
C TRP A 33 -24.25 -21.30 13.01
N PRO A 34 -24.19 -20.82 14.28
CA PRO A 34 -23.52 -19.56 14.60
C PRO A 34 -21.99 -19.60 14.46
N SER A 35 -21.34 -20.75 14.71
CA SER A 35 -19.90 -20.91 14.52
C SER A 35 -19.49 -20.89 13.04
N ALA A 36 -20.34 -21.41 12.15
CA ALA A 36 -20.11 -21.34 10.71
C ALA A 36 -20.15 -19.88 10.20
N PHE A 37 -21.10 -19.07 10.69
CA PHE A 37 -21.20 -17.66 10.31
C PHE A 37 -19.97 -16.84 10.67
N LEU A 38 -19.37 -17.02 11.85
CA LEU A 38 -18.15 -16.30 12.24
C LEU A 38 -16.95 -16.68 11.37
N ILE A 39 -16.83 -17.97 11.04
CA ILE A 39 -15.79 -18.49 10.15
C ILE A 39 -15.95 -17.89 8.75
N PHE A 40 -17.16 -17.92 8.15
CA PHE A 40 -17.42 -17.33 6.85
C PHE A 40 -17.24 -15.80 6.82
N SER A 41 -17.52 -15.10 7.93
CA SER A 41 -17.34 -13.64 8.03
C SER A 41 -15.87 -13.22 7.98
N VAL A 42 -14.92 -14.09 8.34
CA VAL A 42 -13.48 -13.80 8.29
C VAL A 42 -12.83 -14.42 7.06
N LEU A 43 -13.12 -15.69 6.78
CA LEU A 43 -12.54 -16.41 5.64
C LEU A 43 -13.12 -15.95 4.29
N GLY A 44 -14.36 -15.46 4.26
CA GLY A 44 -14.99 -14.93 3.06
C GLY A 44 -14.24 -13.70 2.51
N PRO A 45 -14.11 -12.61 3.27
CA PRO A 45 -13.34 -11.44 2.86
C PRO A 45 -11.88 -11.77 2.54
N LEU A 46 -11.25 -12.67 3.32
CA LEU A 46 -9.86 -13.10 3.06
C LEU A 46 -9.75 -13.85 1.72
N ALA A 47 -10.67 -14.76 1.42
CA ALA A 47 -10.72 -15.46 0.14
C ALA A 47 -11.00 -14.51 -1.03
N ILE A 48 -11.87 -13.52 -0.84
CA ILE A 48 -12.14 -12.47 -1.84
C ILE A 48 -10.89 -11.61 -2.06
N ALA A 49 -10.19 -11.19 -1.02
CA ALA A 49 -8.95 -10.42 -1.14
C ALA A 49 -7.85 -11.21 -1.87
N LEU A 50 -7.69 -12.50 -1.57
CA LEU A 50 -6.78 -13.39 -2.28
C LEU A 50 -7.19 -13.59 -3.74
N LEU A 51 -8.50 -13.68 -4.02
CA LEU A 51 -9.01 -13.78 -5.39
C LEU A 51 -8.73 -12.49 -6.17
N ILE A 52 -8.99 -11.31 -5.59
CA ILE A 52 -8.69 -10.01 -6.20
C ILE A 52 -7.19 -9.86 -6.44
N TYR A 53 -6.35 -10.22 -5.47
CA TYR A 53 -4.89 -10.20 -5.61
C TYR A 53 -4.38 -11.15 -6.70
N GLN A 54 -4.99 -12.34 -6.85
CA GLN A 54 -4.66 -13.27 -7.94
C GLN A 54 -5.18 -12.80 -9.30
N LEU A 55 -6.29 -12.05 -9.33
CA LEU A 55 -6.85 -11.46 -10.55
C LEU A 55 -6.11 -10.18 -10.97
N ASP A 56 -5.46 -9.49 -10.03
CA ASP A 56 -4.52 -8.41 -10.30
C ASP A 56 -3.19 -9.01 -10.77
N SER A 57 -3.22 -9.61 -11.95
CA SER A 57 -2.02 -10.06 -12.63
C SER A 57 -1.22 -8.80 -12.95
N PHE A 58 -0.25 -8.50 -12.10
CA PHE A 58 0.77 -7.51 -12.38
C PHE A 58 1.39 -7.86 -13.75
N ASP A 59 1.04 -7.09 -14.78
CA ASP A 59 1.57 -7.18 -16.13
C ASP A 59 2.65 -6.10 -16.27
N PRO A 60 3.90 -6.37 -15.83
CA PRO A 60 4.95 -5.40 -15.99
C PRO A 60 5.15 -5.16 -17.48
N ALA A 61 5.29 -3.88 -17.86
CA ALA A 61 5.69 -3.53 -19.22
C ALA A 61 6.91 -4.38 -19.62
N PRO A 62 6.88 -5.09 -20.78
CA PRO A 62 7.98 -5.93 -21.21
C PRO A 62 9.29 -5.14 -21.19
N LEU A 63 10.29 -5.66 -20.48
CA LEU A 63 11.61 -5.03 -20.45
C LEU A 63 12.17 -5.03 -21.88
N PRO A 64 12.48 -3.87 -22.50
CA PRO A 64 12.91 -3.81 -23.88
C PRO A 64 14.37 -4.25 -24.00
N LEU A 65 14.62 -5.56 -23.93
CA LEU A 65 15.97 -6.15 -23.95
C LEU A 65 16.76 -5.74 -25.21
N HIS A 66 16.07 -5.56 -26.33
CA HIS A 66 16.69 -5.14 -27.58
C HIS A 66 17.33 -3.73 -27.47
N GLU A 67 16.65 -2.79 -26.80
CA GLU A 67 17.16 -1.44 -26.52
C GLU A 67 18.35 -1.49 -25.55
N LEU A 68 18.34 -2.44 -24.61
CA LEU A 68 19.44 -2.63 -23.64
C LEU A 68 20.70 -3.25 -24.28
N THR A 69 20.56 -4.00 -25.38
CA THR A 69 21.69 -4.52 -26.16
C THR A 69 22.31 -3.50 -27.12
N GLN A 70 21.61 -2.41 -27.41
CA GLN A 70 22.19 -1.32 -28.19
C GLN A 70 23.36 -0.73 -27.40
N ARG A 71 24.49 -0.46 -28.08
CA ARG A 71 25.61 0.25 -27.44
C ARG A 71 25.06 1.52 -26.80
N VAL A 72 25.14 1.60 -25.48
CA VAL A 72 24.80 2.81 -24.73
C VAL A 72 25.60 3.95 -25.37
N ALA A 73 24.88 4.92 -25.93
CA ALA A 73 25.51 6.14 -26.39
C ALA A 73 26.27 6.71 -25.19
N VAL A 74 27.58 6.92 -25.34
CA VAL A 74 28.38 7.52 -24.27
C VAL A 74 27.88 8.94 -24.10
N ALA A 75 26.98 9.13 -23.15
CA ALA A 75 26.51 10.45 -22.75
C ALA A 75 27.67 11.15 -22.02
N PRO A 76 27.93 12.43 -22.31
CA PRO A 76 28.83 13.22 -21.51
C PRO A 76 28.40 13.17 -20.04
N THR A 77 29.34 13.02 -19.12
CA THR A 77 29.07 13.07 -17.67
C THR A 77 28.54 14.42 -17.20
N ARG A 78 28.67 15.46 -18.04
CA ARG A 78 28.15 16.80 -17.82
C ARG A 78 27.52 17.36 -19.09
N ASN A 79 26.33 17.91 -18.95
CA ASN A 79 25.71 18.76 -19.96
C ASN A 79 25.92 20.23 -19.57
N ALA A 80 26.84 20.92 -20.27
CA ALA A 80 27.13 22.34 -20.03
C ALA A 80 25.93 23.27 -20.31
N HIS A 81 24.88 22.76 -20.97
CA HIS A 81 23.67 23.50 -21.30
C HIS A 81 22.49 23.21 -20.37
N MET A 82 22.67 22.42 -19.30
CA MET A 82 21.58 22.03 -18.39
C MET A 82 20.82 23.23 -17.78
N LEU A 83 21.49 24.37 -17.60
CA LEU A 83 20.91 25.60 -17.06
C LEU A 83 20.64 26.67 -18.14
N LYS A 84 20.79 26.33 -19.43
CA LYS A 84 20.60 27.30 -20.51
C LYS A 84 19.13 27.69 -20.58
N GLY A 85 18.84 28.98 -20.35
CA GLY A 85 17.47 29.50 -20.30
C GLY A 85 16.82 29.42 -18.91
N SER A 86 17.54 28.97 -17.89
CA SER A 86 17.12 29.06 -16.49
C SER A 86 17.55 30.39 -15.87
N GLU A 87 16.76 30.87 -14.92
CA GLU A 87 17.10 32.05 -14.11
C GLU A 87 17.30 31.66 -12.65
N PHE A 88 18.08 32.44 -11.92
CA PHE A 88 18.26 32.23 -10.49
C PHE A 88 17.17 32.94 -9.70
N VAL A 89 16.44 32.19 -8.89
CA VAL A 89 15.40 32.68 -7.98
C VAL A 89 15.94 32.65 -6.56
N GLY A 90 15.78 33.73 -5.80
CA GLY A 90 16.21 33.82 -4.40
C GLY A 90 17.72 33.66 -4.18
N ALA A 91 18.52 34.01 -5.20
CA ALA A 91 19.98 33.82 -5.18
C ALA A 91 20.63 34.52 -3.97
N GLY A 92 21.40 33.75 -3.19
CA GLY A 92 22.08 34.25 -1.99
C GLY A 92 21.20 34.38 -0.74
N ALA A 93 19.87 34.36 -0.87
CA ALA A 93 18.92 34.41 0.24
C ALA A 93 18.43 33.02 0.69
N LEU A 94 18.49 32.03 -0.20
CA LEU A 94 18.11 30.63 0.07
C LEU A 94 19.36 29.78 0.27
N VAL A 95 19.76 29.57 1.52
CA VAL A 95 20.93 28.74 1.85
C VAL A 95 20.52 27.28 1.97
N ALA A 96 21.05 26.45 1.08
CA ALA A 96 20.78 24.99 1.03
C ALA A 96 19.28 24.64 1.13
N PRO A 97 18.43 25.19 0.23
CA PRO A 97 17.03 24.82 0.18
C PRO A 97 16.87 23.32 -0.11
N GLU A 98 15.93 22.65 0.57
CA GLU A 98 15.75 21.19 0.44
C GLU A 98 14.72 20.82 -0.64
N ASP A 99 13.44 21.12 -0.40
CA ASP A 99 12.32 20.86 -1.31
C ASP A 99 11.61 22.17 -1.71
N VAL A 100 10.81 22.13 -2.77
CA VAL A 100 10.06 23.29 -3.30
C VAL A 100 8.61 22.93 -3.58
N ALA A 101 7.69 23.77 -3.12
CA ALA A 101 6.28 23.71 -3.49
C ALA A 101 5.87 25.02 -4.15
N TYR A 102 5.16 24.95 -5.29
CA TYR A 102 4.70 26.13 -6.02
C TYR A 102 3.17 26.24 -5.96
N ASP A 103 2.68 27.41 -5.58
CA ASP A 103 1.27 27.77 -5.70
C ASP A 103 1.05 28.64 -6.94
N SER A 104 0.44 28.06 -7.98
CA SER A 104 0.16 28.75 -9.23
C SER A 104 -0.88 29.86 -9.13
N LYS A 105 -1.73 29.85 -8.09
CA LYS A 105 -2.74 30.90 -7.90
C LYS A 105 -2.13 32.19 -7.36
N SER A 106 -1.21 32.07 -6.39
CA SER A 106 -0.53 33.21 -5.78
C SER A 106 0.81 33.56 -6.42
N GLY A 107 1.40 32.65 -7.20
CA GLY A 107 2.74 32.83 -7.76
C GLY A 107 3.86 32.65 -6.73
N LEU A 108 3.57 32.04 -5.58
CA LEU A 108 4.50 31.86 -4.48
C LEU A 108 5.21 30.51 -4.56
N ILE A 109 6.52 30.52 -4.31
CA ILE A 109 7.30 29.32 -4.06
C ILE A 109 7.56 29.20 -2.56
N TYR A 110 7.39 28.01 -2.01
CA TYR A 110 7.75 27.67 -0.63
C TYR A 110 8.96 26.75 -0.63
N THR A 111 9.90 26.98 0.27
CA THR A 111 11.06 26.10 0.45
C THR A 111 11.51 26.04 1.91
N GLY A 112 11.99 24.86 2.34
CA GLY A 112 12.58 24.67 3.66
C GLY A 112 14.08 24.94 3.64
N CYS A 113 14.61 25.58 4.67
CA CYS A 113 16.04 25.82 4.83
C CYS A 113 16.56 25.21 6.15
N PRO A 114 17.87 24.88 6.25
CA PRO A 114 18.47 24.29 7.46
C PRO A 114 18.46 25.23 8.68
N ASP A 115 18.12 26.49 8.49
CA ASP A 115 17.94 27.48 9.56
C ASP A 115 16.58 27.35 10.26
N GLY A 116 15.80 26.31 9.94
CA GLY A 116 14.50 26.01 10.55
C GLY A 116 13.35 26.86 10.03
N TRP A 117 13.57 27.64 8.97
CA TRP A 117 12.52 28.41 8.32
C TRP A 117 11.97 27.68 7.09
N VAL A 118 10.65 27.69 6.98
CA VAL A 118 9.98 27.65 5.69
C VAL A 118 9.94 29.09 5.17
N LYS A 119 10.57 29.29 4.01
CA LYS A 119 10.67 30.58 3.34
C LYS A 119 9.70 30.64 2.18
N ARG A 120 9.20 31.83 1.90
CA ARG A 120 8.33 32.14 0.78
C ARG A 120 9.09 32.99 -0.22
N VAL A 121 8.93 32.71 -1.51
CA VAL A 121 9.55 33.46 -2.59
C VAL A 121 8.46 33.97 -3.52
N THR A 122 8.34 35.28 -3.61
CA THR A 122 7.45 35.95 -4.56
C THR A 122 8.17 36.12 -5.88
N LEU A 123 7.60 35.58 -6.95
CA LEU A 123 8.08 35.80 -8.31
C LEU A 123 7.52 37.14 -8.82
N ASN A 124 8.41 38.04 -9.24
CA ASN A 124 8.04 39.26 -9.94
C ASN A 124 8.16 39.06 -11.46
N GLU A 125 8.16 40.15 -12.25
CA GLU A 125 8.31 40.08 -13.71
C GLU A 125 9.62 39.41 -14.15
N SER A 126 10.67 39.49 -13.31
CA SER A 126 11.92 38.74 -13.46
C SER A 126 12.23 37.92 -12.22
N ALA A 127 12.78 36.72 -12.41
CA ALA A 127 13.32 35.90 -11.32
C ALA A 127 14.42 36.60 -10.52
N ALA A 128 15.17 37.51 -11.17
CA ALA A 128 16.21 38.30 -10.51
C ALA A 128 15.64 39.24 -9.43
N ASP A 129 14.38 39.65 -9.60
CA ASP A 129 13.68 40.55 -8.69
C ASP A 129 12.85 39.79 -7.65
N SER A 130 13.05 38.48 -7.51
CA SER A 130 12.33 37.68 -6.53
C SER A 130 12.54 38.17 -5.10
N VAL A 131 11.47 38.18 -4.30
CA VAL A 131 11.52 38.59 -2.89
C VAL A 131 11.43 37.35 -2.03
N VAL A 132 12.42 37.14 -1.15
CA VAL A 132 12.46 36.00 -0.21
C VAL A 132 12.09 36.47 1.18
N GLU A 133 11.12 35.78 1.80
CA GLU A 133 10.61 36.08 3.13
C GLU A 133 10.69 34.85 4.03
N ASN A 134 11.07 35.07 5.29
CA ASN A 134 10.95 34.07 6.35
C ASN A 134 9.48 33.98 6.76
N TRP A 135 8.78 32.92 6.34
CA TRP A 135 7.34 32.82 6.56
C TRP A 135 7.02 32.16 7.89
N ILE A 136 7.44 30.89 8.08
CA ILE A 136 7.13 30.13 9.29
C ILE A 136 8.38 29.43 9.81
N PHE A 137 8.63 29.58 11.11
CA PHE A 137 9.74 28.92 11.79
C PHE A 137 9.26 27.61 12.42
N THR A 138 9.76 26.48 11.91
CA THR A 138 9.53 25.16 12.52
C THR A 138 10.50 24.92 13.68
N GLY A 139 11.67 25.57 13.63
CA GLY A 139 12.78 25.34 14.55
C GLY A 139 13.33 23.92 14.51
N GLY A 140 13.20 23.25 13.36
CA GLY A 140 13.81 21.95 13.04
C GLY A 140 14.51 22.01 11.68
N ARG A 141 14.41 20.93 10.89
CA ARG A 141 14.96 20.84 9.54
C ARG A 141 13.85 20.47 8.55
N PRO A 142 13.12 21.44 7.97
CA PRO A 142 12.04 21.18 7.01
C PRO A 142 12.61 20.61 5.71
N LEU A 143 12.29 19.35 5.39
CA LEU A 143 12.86 18.60 4.26
C LEU A 143 11.91 18.39 3.10
N GLY A 144 10.60 18.35 3.37
CA GLY A 144 9.58 18.07 2.36
C GLY A 144 8.43 19.06 2.47
N LEU A 145 7.92 19.50 1.32
CA LEU A 145 6.81 20.43 1.20
C LEU A 145 5.79 19.94 0.18
N ALA A 146 4.51 20.14 0.47
CA ALA A 146 3.45 19.90 -0.51
C ALA A 146 2.37 20.98 -0.38
N HIS A 147 1.99 21.59 -1.51
CA HIS A 147 0.91 22.55 -1.56
C HIS A 147 -0.43 21.85 -1.83
N SER A 148 -1.43 22.14 -1.01
CA SER A 148 -2.81 21.65 -1.13
C SER A 148 -3.64 22.53 -2.06
N HIS A 149 -4.74 21.98 -2.58
CA HIS A 149 -5.75 22.77 -3.29
C HIS A 149 -6.49 23.78 -2.38
N GLU A 150 -6.47 23.53 -1.07
CA GLU A 150 -7.13 24.35 -0.02
C GLU A 150 -6.25 25.50 0.50
N ASN A 151 -5.22 25.90 -0.26
CA ASN A 151 -4.29 26.96 0.14
C ASN A 151 -3.58 26.62 1.48
N GLU A 152 -3.07 25.40 1.57
CA GLU A 152 -2.28 24.91 2.70
C GLU A 152 -0.94 24.39 2.19
N VAL A 153 0.08 24.46 3.04
CA VAL A 153 1.39 23.84 2.81
C VAL A 153 1.65 22.83 3.92
N PHE A 154 1.78 21.57 3.54
CA PHE A 154 2.25 20.51 4.41
C PHE A 154 3.76 20.57 4.53
N VAL A 155 4.28 20.42 5.75
CA VAL A 155 5.72 20.45 6.02
C VAL A 155 6.11 19.17 6.74
N ALA A 156 7.02 18.42 6.12
CA ALA A 156 7.72 17.31 6.75
C ALA A 156 9.05 17.82 7.30
N ASP A 157 9.16 17.87 8.63
CA ASP A 157 10.36 18.28 9.34
C ASP A 157 11.09 17.05 9.87
N ALA A 158 12.42 17.01 9.77
CA ALA A 158 13.21 15.88 10.24
C ALA A 158 13.39 15.83 11.75
N GLU A 159 13.30 16.98 12.41
CA GLU A 159 13.60 17.17 13.83
C GLU A 159 12.33 17.49 14.63
N LYS A 160 11.26 17.88 13.95
CA LYS A 160 9.93 18.14 14.53
C LYS A 160 8.87 17.25 13.90
N VAL A 161 7.74 17.11 14.58
CA VAL A 161 6.56 16.42 14.02
C VAL A 161 6.05 17.23 12.83
N SER A 162 5.68 16.56 11.74
CA SER A 162 5.11 17.18 10.54
C SER A 162 3.91 18.08 10.86
N SER A 163 3.82 19.22 10.18
CA SER A 163 2.83 20.27 10.45
C SER A 163 2.09 20.70 9.19
N ILE A 164 0.83 21.12 9.34
CA ILE A 164 0.03 21.76 8.29
C ILE A 164 0.08 23.27 8.52
N LEU A 165 0.45 24.02 7.50
CA LEU A 165 0.54 25.48 7.54
C LEU A 165 -0.49 26.09 6.59
N ASN A 166 -1.40 26.90 7.11
CA ASN A 166 -2.41 27.58 6.30
C ASN A 166 -1.80 28.82 5.61
N THR A 167 -1.91 28.92 4.28
CA THR A 167 -1.37 30.05 3.51
C THR A 167 -2.25 31.28 3.54
N SER A 168 -3.53 31.15 3.95
CA SER A 168 -4.48 32.27 4.05
C SER A 168 -4.42 33.05 5.38
N ALA A 169 -3.60 32.61 6.33
CA ALA A 169 -3.54 33.21 7.67
C ALA A 169 -2.70 34.51 7.76
N TYR A 170 -2.03 34.94 6.67
CA TYR A 170 -1.13 36.09 6.65
C TYR A 170 -1.09 36.79 5.29
#